data_AF-A0A5J4Q4Y0-F1
#
_entry.id   AF-A0A5J4Q4Y0-F1
#
_cell.length_a   1.000
_cell.length_b   1.000
_cell.length_c   1.000
_cell.angle_alpha   90.00
_cell.angle_beta   90.00
_cell.angle_gamma   90.00
#
_symmetry.space_group_name_H-M   'P 1'
#
loop_
_entity.id
_entity.type
_entity.pdbx_description
1 polymer ?
#
loop_
_entity_poly.entity_id
_entity_poly.type
_entity_poly.pdbx_seq_one_letter_code
_entity_poly.pdbx_strand_id
1 'polypeptide(L)'
;MKNNGLELLFNFVVTSFKISLQMTLSWLIMLILSMTLIMVEYYIMKLRKYYMRFLIVCLTLSIFSFSDNNAWAKNFVLVIDPGHGGHDPGAIGKISKEKNINLNVALKLGNLIKANCEHVKIVYTRSTDVFIPLDRRAEIANNAKADLFISIHTNALKGKKLVQGASTWTLGLARSEENLEVAKRENAVMFYETDYKTRYAGFDPNSSESYIIFEFIQDKYMMQSVRLASLIQQQFGRVCNR
;
A
#
# COMPACT_ATOMS: atom_id res chain seq x y z
N MET A 1 -125.75 -38.47 -30.10
CA MET A 1 -125.86 -37.35 -31.05
C MET A 1 -125.12 -36.15 -30.48
N LYS A 2 -124.11 -35.62 -31.21
CA LYS A 2 -123.49 -34.25 -31.20
C LYS A 2 -123.11 -33.64 -29.83
N ASN A 3 -121.92 -33.11 -29.55
CA ASN A 3 -120.96 -32.33 -30.35
C ASN A 3 -119.58 -32.30 -29.65
N ASN A 4 -118.51 -32.40 -30.45
CA ASN A 4 -117.28 -31.58 -30.52
C ASN A 4 -116.78 -30.92 -29.21
N GLY A 5 -115.60 -31.17 -28.66
CA GLY A 5 -114.27 -31.17 -29.29
C GLY A 5 -113.54 -29.87 -28.95
N LEU A 6 -112.56 -29.91 -28.03
CA LEU A 6 -111.50 -28.88 -27.84
C LEU A 6 -110.44 -29.38 -26.82
N GLU A 7 -109.45 -30.12 -27.33
CA GLU A 7 -108.06 -30.10 -26.84
C GLU A 7 -107.29 -29.07 -27.68
N LEU A 8 -106.41 -28.27 -27.09
CA LEU A 8 -105.17 -27.71 -27.72
C LEU A 8 -104.43 -26.91 -26.63
N LEU A 9 -103.35 -27.48 -26.08
CA LEU A 9 -101.95 -27.35 -26.53
C LEU A 9 -101.29 -26.03 -26.09
N PHE A 10 -100.39 -26.16 -25.12
CA PHE A 10 -99.39 -25.15 -24.76
C PHE A 10 -98.52 -24.83 -25.99
N ASN A 11 -98.58 -23.60 -26.48
CA ASN A 11 -97.68 -23.10 -27.53
C ASN A 11 -96.38 -22.58 -26.89
N PHE A 12 -95.26 -23.24 -27.19
CA PHE A 12 -93.91 -22.68 -27.03
C PHE A 12 -93.59 -21.83 -28.27
N VAL A 13 -93.43 -20.52 -28.09
CA VAL A 13 -92.92 -19.61 -29.14
C VAL A 13 -91.40 -19.65 -29.11
N VAL A 14 -90.78 -20.18 -30.16
CA VAL A 14 -89.35 -20.00 -30.44
C VAL A 14 -89.22 -18.94 -31.54
N THR A 15 -88.80 -17.73 -31.19
CA THR A 15 -88.41 -16.69 -32.14
C THR A 15 -86.95 -16.89 -32.56
N SER A 16 -86.72 -17.08 -33.87
CA SER A 16 -85.39 -17.21 -34.45
C SER A 16 -84.82 -15.82 -34.81
N PHE A 17 -83.72 -15.43 -34.17
CA PHE A 17 -82.96 -14.24 -34.55
C PHE A 17 -82.04 -14.57 -35.74
N LYS A 18 -82.30 -13.98 -36.91
CA LYS A 18 -81.37 -13.96 -38.04
C LYS A 18 -80.25 -12.94 -37.76
N ILE A 19 -79.20 -13.38 -37.08
CA ILE A 19 -77.96 -12.60 -36.97
C ILE A 19 -77.29 -12.63 -38.35
N SER A 20 -77.05 -11.44 -38.93
CA SER A 20 -76.39 -11.27 -40.23
C SER A 20 -75.02 -11.95 -40.26
N LEU A 21 -74.83 -12.86 -41.21
CA LEU A 21 -73.57 -13.59 -41.45
C LEU A 21 -72.37 -12.64 -41.70
N GLN A 22 -72.64 -11.39 -42.07
CA GLN A 22 -71.61 -10.37 -42.32
C GLN A 22 -71.12 -9.71 -41.03
N MET A 23 -71.99 -9.58 -40.01
CA MET A 23 -71.56 -9.12 -38.69
C MET A 23 -70.61 -10.15 -38.06
N THR A 24 -70.94 -11.44 -38.14
CA THR A 24 -70.10 -12.50 -37.52
C THR A 24 -68.71 -12.61 -38.15
N LEU A 25 -68.58 -12.41 -39.47
CA LEU A 25 -67.28 -12.42 -40.14
C LEU A 25 -66.39 -11.22 -39.74
N SER A 26 -66.98 -10.02 -39.60
CA SER A 26 -66.25 -8.83 -39.13
C SER A 26 -65.75 -8.98 -37.70
N TRP A 27 -66.57 -9.57 -36.82
CA TRP A 27 -66.17 -9.87 -35.43
C TRP A 27 -65.04 -10.91 -35.38
N LEU A 28 -65.10 -11.94 -36.23
CA LEU A 28 -64.06 -12.95 -36.31
C LEU A 28 -62.71 -12.37 -36.79
N ILE A 29 -62.74 -11.51 -37.81
CA ILE A 29 -61.53 -10.83 -38.31
C ILE A 29 -60.93 -9.90 -37.25
N MET A 30 -61.77 -9.12 -36.56
CA MET A 30 -61.33 -8.25 -35.45
C MET A 30 -60.70 -9.07 -34.31
N LEU A 31 -61.29 -10.22 -33.98
CA LEU A 31 -60.76 -11.12 -32.95
C LEU A 31 -59.40 -11.70 -33.35
N ILE A 32 -59.24 -12.16 -34.59
CA ILE A 32 -57.96 -12.68 -35.10
C ILE A 32 -56.89 -11.58 -35.09
N LEU A 33 -57.21 -10.38 -35.58
CA LEU A 33 -56.28 -9.25 -35.57
C LEU A 33 -55.88 -8.89 -34.13
N SER A 34 -56.83 -8.83 -33.19
CA SER A 34 -56.51 -8.56 -31.78
C SER A 34 -55.61 -9.65 -31.17
N MET A 35 -55.86 -10.93 -31.47
CA MET A 35 -55.04 -12.04 -30.98
C MET A 35 -53.63 -11.95 -31.56
N THR A 36 -53.47 -11.60 -32.85
CA THR A 36 -52.15 -11.43 -33.46
C THR A 36 -51.36 -10.27 -32.84
N LEU A 37 -52.01 -9.13 -32.57
CA LEU A 37 -51.38 -7.98 -31.91
C LEU A 37 -50.89 -8.35 -30.50
N ILE A 38 -51.73 -9.03 -29.71
CA ILE A 38 -51.39 -9.49 -28.35
C ILE A 38 -50.18 -10.45 -28.40
N MET A 39 -50.14 -11.35 -29.38
CA MET A 39 -49.01 -12.28 -29.54
C MET A 39 -47.72 -11.55 -29.93
N VAL A 40 -47.78 -10.54 -30.82
CA VAL A 40 -46.62 -9.72 -31.18
C VAL A 40 -46.09 -8.95 -29.97
N GLU A 41 -46.97 -8.29 -29.21
CA GLU A 41 -46.58 -7.57 -27.98
C GLU A 41 -45.95 -8.51 -26.95
N TYR A 42 -46.51 -9.72 -26.77
CA TYR A 42 -45.94 -10.74 -25.89
C TYR A 42 -44.51 -11.12 -26.29
N TYR A 43 -44.24 -11.35 -27.59
CA TYR A 43 -42.91 -11.68 -28.08
C TYR A 43 -41.92 -10.52 -27.92
N ILE A 44 -42.34 -9.28 -28.18
CA ILE A 44 -41.52 -8.06 -27.97
C ILE A 44 -41.15 -7.89 -26.50
N MET A 45 -42.11 -8.07 -25.58
CA MET A 45 -41.87 -8.00 -24.14
C MET A 45 -40.89 -9.08 -23.66
N LYS A 46 -41.00 -10.30 -24.19
CA LYS A 46 -40.09 -11.41 -23.88
C LYS A 46 -38.66 -11.11 -24.38
N LEU A 47 -38.53 -10.59 -25.59
CA LEU A 47 -37.24 -10.20 -26.18
C LEU A 47 -36.57 -9.06 -25.38
N ARG A 48 -37.33 -8.03 -24.99
CA ARG A 48 -36.85 -6.94 -24.14
C ARG A 48 -36.32 -7.45 -22.79
N LYS A 49 -36.98 -8.44 -22.20
CA LYS A 49 -36.54 -9.06 -20.93
C LYS A 49 -35.19 -9.78 -21.06
N TYR A 50 -34.93 -10.46 -22.18
CA TYR A 50 -33.62 -11.08 -22.44
C TYR A 50 -32.53 -10.04 -22.69
N TYR A 51 -32.83 -8.98 -23.45
CA TYR A 51 -31.89 -7.88 -23.70
C TYR A 51 -31.50 -7.14 -22.41
N MET A 52 -32.47 -6.85 -21.54
CA MET A 52 -32.20 -6.24 -20.23
C MET A 52 -31.37 -7.15 -19.32
N ARG A 53 -31.61 -8.47 -19.34
CA ARG A 53 -30.78 -9.44 -18.60
C ARG A 53 -29.35 -9.49 -19.13
N PHE A 54 -29.18 -9.47 -20.45
CA PHE A 54 -27.86 -9.44 -21.09
C PHE A 54 -27.09 -8.16 -20.73
N LEU A 55 -27.75 -6.98 -20.79
CA LEU A 55 -27.15 -5.72 -20.37
C LEU A 55 -26.71 -5.73 -18.90
N ILE A 56 -27.54 -6.28 -18.00
CA ILE A 56 -27.18 -6.41 -16.57
C ILE A 56 -25.96 -7.31 -16.40
N VAL A 57 -25.90 -8.45 -17.10
CA VAL A 57 -24.75 -9.37 -17.05
C VAL A 57 -23.47 -8.69 -17.57
N CYS A 58 -23.54 -7.99 -18.70
CA CYS A 58 -22.41 -7.21 -19.23
C CYS A 58 -21.95 -6.13 -18.25
N LEU A 59 -22.88 -5.40 -17.63
CA LEU A 59 -22.57 -4.38 -16.64
C LEU A 59 -21.90 -4.98 -15.39
N THR A 60 -22.39 -6.11 -14.90
CA THR A 60 -21.79 -6.82 -13.75
C THR A 60 -20.38 -7.36 -14.05
N LEU A 61 -20.14 -7.85 -15.27
CA LEU A 61 -18.82 -8.31 -15.71
C LEU A 61 -17.81 -7.15 -15.87
N SER A 62 -18.31 -5.98 -16.27
CA SER A 62 -17.51 -4.75 -16.39
C SER A 62 -17.04 -4.25 -15.03
N ILE A 63 -17.90 -4.35 -14.00
CA ILE A 63 -17.58 -3.92 -12.63
C ILE A 63 -16.62 -4.88 -11.93
N PHE A 64 -16.67 -6.18 -12.23
CA PHE A 64 -15.75 -7.18 -11.66
C PHE A 64 -14.32 -7.12 -12.21
N SER A 65 -14.08 -6.37 -13.31
CA SER A 65 -12.77 -6.29 -13.96
C SER A 65 -11.83 -5.21 -13.38
N PHE A 66 -12.27 -4.44 -12.38
CA PHE A 66 -11.45 -3.41 -11.72
C PHE A 66 -11.36 -3.65 -10.22
N SER A 67 -10.52 -4.61 -9.84
CA SER A 67 -9.89 -4.61 -8.51
C SER A 67 -8.38 -4.68 -8.72
N ASP A 68 -7.82 -3.65 -9.36
CA ASP A 68 -6.39 -3.39 -9.24
C ASP A 68 -6.12 -3.00 -7.79
N ASN A 69 -5.76 -3.99 -6.97
CA ASN A 69 -5.34 -3.80 -5.57
C ASN A 69 -4.04 -2.98 -5.43
N ASN A 70 -3.49 -2.46 -6.54
CA ASN A 70 -2.15 -1.88 -6.62
C ASN A 70 -2.12 -0.35 -6.80
N ALA A 71 -3.28 0.33 -6.85
CA ALA A 71 -3.31 1.77 -7.15
C ALA A 71 -3.07 2.70 -5.93
N TRP A 72 -3.03 2.19 -4.69
CA TRP A 72 -2.98 3.05 -3.48
C TRP A 72 -1.91 2.73 -2.45
N ALA A 73 -1.06 1.73 -2.64
CA ALA A 73 0.07 1.52 -1.73
C ALA A 73 1.12 2.62 -1.99
N LYS A 74 1.16 3.65 -1.14
CA LYS A 74 2.28 4.60 -1.11
C LYS A 74 3.59 3.78 -1.01
N ASN A 75 4.43 3.87 -2.02
CA ASN A 75 5.75 3.22 -1.99
C ASN A 75 6.54 3.77 -0.79
N PHE A 76 6.77 2.92 0.21
CA PHE A 76 7.55 3.27 1.39
C PHE A 76 9.00 3.46 0.97
N VAL A 77 9.59 4.62 1.26
CA VAL A 77 10.96 4.93 0.85
C VAL A 77 11.91 4.67 2.01
N LEU A 78 12.74 3.63 1.86
CA LEU A 78 13.80 3.30 2.80
C LEU A 78 15.16 3.75 2.25
N VAL A 79 15.85 4.59 3.00
CA VAL A 79 17.25 4.92 2.76
C VAL A 79 18.14 4.03 3.61
N ILE A 80 19.10 3.36 2.97
CA ILE A 80 20.14 2.59 3.65
C ILE A 80 21.47 3.33 3.48
N ASP A 81 22.09 3.67 4.60
CA ASP A 81 23.37 4.38 4.66
C ASP A 81 24.48 3.44 5.14
N PRO A 82 25.35 2.93 4.25
CA PRO A 82 26.55 2.24 4.68
C PRO A 82 27.57 3.27 5.21
N GLY A 83 27.86 3.22 6.51
CA GLY A 83 28.82 4.09 7.19
C GLY A 83 30.18 4.18 6.48
N HIS A 84 30.87 5.32 6.62
CA HIS A 84 32.21 5.59 6.04
C HIS A 84 32.25 5.47 4.50
N GLY A 85 33.43 5.28 3.90
CA GLY A 85 33.62 5.06 2.45
C GLY A 85 34.78 5.87 1.86
N GLY A 86 35.34 5.41 0.74
CA GLY A 86 36.43 6.10 0.05
C GLY A 86 37.66 6.26 0.93
N HIS A 87 38.08 7.50 1.18
CA HIS A 87 39.23 7.81 2.04
C HIS A 87 38.96 7.63 3.54
N ASP A 88 37.71 7.49 3.96
CA ASP A 88 37.33 7.21 5.34
C ASP A 88 37.14 5.68 5.52
N PRO A 89 38.08 4.97 6.18
CA PRO A 89 37.98 3.53 6.38
C PRO A 89 37.02 3.11 7.50
N GLY A 90 36.62 4.03 8.38
CA GLY A 90 36.06 3.71 9.69
C GLY A 90 37.04 2.93 10.57
N ALA A 91 36.52 2.10 11.46
CA ALA A 91 37.33 1.20 12.27
C ALA A 91 38.14 0.22 11.41
N ILE A 92 39.41 0.04 11.79
CA ILE A 92 40.34 -0.86 11.11
C ILE A 92 40.55 -2.09 11.98
N GLY A 93 40.08 -3.25 11.49
CA GLY A 93 40.34 -4.55 12.07
C GLY A 93 41.62 -5.19 11.53
N LYS A 94 41.95 -6.38 12.01
CA LYS A 94 43.16 -7.12 11.60
C LYS A 94 43.19 -7.45 10.11
N ILE A 95 42.02 -7.71 9.50
CA ILE A 95 41.88 -8.15 8.10
C ILE A 95 40.77 -7.40 7.33
N SER A 96 40.06 -6.48 8.00
CA SER A 96 38.87 -5.84 7.45
C SER A 96 38.83 -4.36 7.82
N LYS A 97 38.16 -3.58 6.97
CA LYS A 97 37.83 -2.17 7.22
C LYS A 97 36.33 -2.06 7.38
N GLU A 98 35.89 -1.28 8.35
CA GLU A 98 34.48 -1.06 8.64
C GLU A 98 33.69 -0.65 7.39
N LYS A 99 34.20 0.29 6.59
CA LYS A 99 33.54 0.74 5.35
C LYS A 99 33.15 -0.39 4.38
N ASN A 100 33.95 -1.47 4.33
CA ASN A 100 33.73 -2.60 3.44
C ASN A 100 32.66 -3.54 4.02
N ILE A 101 32.68 -3.74 5.34
CA ILE A 101 31.67 -4.54 6.04
C ILE A 101 30.31 -3.85 5.91
N ASN A 102 30.25 -2.55 6.21
CA ASN A 102 29.02 -1.76 6.13
C ASN A 102 28.40 -1.82 4.73
N LEU A 103 29.21 -1.64 3.67
CA LEU A 103 28.73 -1.72 2.28
C LEU A 103 28.16 -3.11 1.96
N ASN A 104 28.87 -4.17 2.31
CA ASN A 104 28.44 -5.54 2.03
C ASN A 104 27.15 -5.90 2.78
N VAL A 105 27.02 -5.48 4.04
CA VAL A 105 25.79 -5.69 4.82
C VAL A 105 24.63 -4.89 4.24
N ALA A 106 24.84 -3.62 3.89
CA ALA A 106 23.81 -2.76 3.29
C ALA A 106 23.25 -3.32 1.97
N LEU A 107 24.13 -3.77 1.08
CA LEU A 107 23.70 -4.36 -0.19
C LEU A 107 22.91 -5.66 0.01
N LYS A 108 23.36 -6.53 0.93
CA LYS A 108 22.61 -7.74 1.31
C LYS A 108 21.25 -7.41 1.92
N LEU A 109 21.19 -6.45 2.84
CA LEU A 109 19.94 -6.01 3.46
C LEU A 109 18.95 -5.50 2.41
N GLY A 110 19.38 -4.59 1.54
CA GLY A 110 18.47 -4.05 0.53
C GLY A 110 18.05 -5.09 -0.52
N ASN A 111 18.89 -6.08 -0.84
CA ASN A 111 18.48 -7.21 -1.69
C ASN A 111 17.42 -8.08 -1.01
N LEU A 112 17.57 -8.37 0.28
CA LEU A 112 16.57 -9.11 1.05
C LEU A 112 15.24 -8.34 1.11
N ILE A 113 15.28 -7.03 1.35
CA ILE A 113 14.06 -6.22 1.39
C ILE A 113 13.39 -6.17 0.02
N LYS A 114 14.14 -5.95 -1.07
CA LYS A 114 13.59 -5.99 -2.43
C LYS A 114 12.91 -7.33 -2.76
N ALA A 115 13.47 -8.44 -2.26
CA ALA A 115 12.92 -9.77 -2.50
C ALA A 115 11.69 -10.11 -1.63
N ASN A 116 11.50 -9.43 -0.49
CA ASN A 116 10.46 -9.78 0.48
C ASN A 116 9.43 -8.66 0.72
N CYS A 117 9.62 -7.47 0.14
CA CYS A 117 8.78 -6.30 0.38
C CYS A 117 8.51 -5.56 -0.94
N GLU A 118 7.42 -5.91 -1.63
CA GLU A 118 7.08 -5.40 -2.97
C GLU A 118 6.85 -3.88 -3.02
N HIS A 119 6.47 -3.25 -1.91
CA HIS A 119 6.12 -1.83 -1.84
C HIS A 119 7.20 -0.96 -1.15
N VAL A 120 8.44 -1.44 -1.06
CA VAL A 120 9.56 -0.70 -0.47
C VAL A 120 10.56 -0.25 -1.55
N LYS A 121 10.68 1.07 -1.73
CA LYS A 121 11.71 1.67 -2.57
C LYS A 121 13.00 1.84 -1.76
N ILE A 122 14.06 1.18 -2.19
CA ILE A 122 15.40 1.31 -1.59
C ILE A 122 16.19 2.42 -2.26
N VAL A 123 16.73 3.34 -1.46
CA VAL A 123 17.73 4.33 -1.86
C VAL A 123 18.98 4.10 -1.02
N TYR A 124 20.16 4.12 -1.65
CA TYR A 124 21.43 4.03 -0.93
C TYR A 124 22.11 5.39 -0.91
N THR A 125 22.75 5.77 0.20
CA THR A 125 23.66 6.93 0.21
C THR A 125 24.90 6.67 -0.64
N ARG A 126 25.40 5.42 -0.61
CA ARG A 126 26.40 4.88 -1.53
C ARG A 126 26.16 3.40 -1.80
N SER A 127 26.45 2.96 -3.03
CA SER A 127 26.44 1.54 -3.43
C SER A 127 27.83 1.03 -3.85
N THR A 128 28.84 1.90 -3.77
CA THR A 128 30.25 1.62 -4.08
C THR A 128 31.14 2.19 -2.97
N ASP A 129 32.46 1.96 -3.07
CA ASP A 129 33.44 2.48 -2.13
C ASP A 129 33.79 3.95 -2.43
N VAL A 130 32.87 4.84 -2.09
CA VAL A 130 33.01 6.30 -2.23
C VAL A 130 32.73 6.99 -0.90
N PHE A 131 33.40 8.11 -0.65
CA PHE A 131 33.12 8.93 0.53
C PHE A 131 31.87 9.78 0.30
N ILE A 132 30.93 9.76 1.24
CA ILE A 132 29.74 10.62 1.27
C ILE A 132 29.76 11.42 2.58
N PRO A 133 29.84 12.76 2.52
CA PRO A 133 29.74 13.66 3.68
C PRO A 133 28.46 13.45 4.52
N LEU A 134 28.49 13.76 5.82
CA LEU A 134 27.36 13.47 6.72
C LEU A 134 26.10 14.26 6.35
N ASP A 135 26.27 15.53 6.01
CA ASP A 135 25.20 16.40 5.51
C ASP A 135 24.59 15.86 4.21
N ARG A 136 25.42 15.39 3.27
CA ARG A 136 24.95 14.85 2.00
C ARG A 136 24.14 13.57 2.19
N ARG A 137 24.44 12.75 3.20
CA ARG A 137 23.63 11.57 3.55
C ARG A 137 22.22 11.98 3.98
N ALA A 138 22.11 13.00 4.84
CA ALA A 138 20.83 13.55 5.27
C ALA A 138 20.07 14.20 4.09
N GLU A 139 20.77 14.91 3.22
CA GLU A 139 20.20 15.53 2.03
C GLU A 139 19.63 14.48 1.06
N ILE A 140 20.34 13.37 0.82
CA ILE A 140 19.85 12.25 0.02
C ILE A 140 18.52 11.73 0.59
N ALA A 141 18.42 11.58 1.91
CA ALA A 141 17.20 11.10 2.55
C ALA A 141 16.03 12.08 2.44
N ASN A 142 16.29 13.36 2.66
CA ASN A 142 15.30 14.42 2.54
C ASN A 142 14.81 14.56 1.09
N ASN A 143 15.72 14.56 0.12
CA ASN A 143 15.41 14.64 -1.32
C ASN A 143 14.61 13.43 -1.80
N ALA A 144 14.92 12.24 -1.28
CA ALA A 144 14.16 11.03 -1.56
C ALA A 144 12.78 10.99 -0.88
N LYS A 145 12.50 11.93 0.04
CA LYS A 145 11.33 11.93 0.94
C LYS A 145 11.23 10.61 1.71
N ALA A 146 12.37 10.18 2.28
CA ALA A 146 12.48 8.91 2.98
C ALA A 146 11.48 8.80 4.14
N ASP A 147 10.80 7.66 4.23
CA ASP A 147 9.96 7.30 5.37
C ASP A 147 10.79 6.66 6.50
N LEU A 148 11.94 6.07 6.15
CA LEU A 148 12.89 5.48 7.10
C LEU A 148 14.33 5.65 6.61
N PHE A 149 15.22 5.94 7.54
CA PHE A 149 16.67 5.99 7.35
C PHE A 149 17.34 4.98 8.27
N ILE A 150 18.13 4.07 7.72
CA ILE A 150 18.92 3.09 8.47
C ILE A 150 20.39 3.33 8.15
N SER A 151 21.18 3.71 9.16
CA SER A 151 22.64 3.69 9.03
C SER A 151 23.22 2.39 9.57
N ILE A 152 24.20 1.85 8.86
CA ILE A 152 24.87 0.59 9.19
C ILE A 152 26.34 0.88 9.50
N HIS A 153 26.74 0.58 10.73
CA HIS A 153 28.09 0.73 11.25
C HIS A 153 28.56 -0.57 11.91
N THR A 154 29.88 -0.78 11.91
CA THR A 154 30.53 -1.92 12.55
C THR A 154 31.57 -1.36 13.51
N ASN A 155 31.10 -1.00 14.70
CA ASN A 155 31.90 -0.31 15.71
C ASN A 155 33.10 -1.14 16.19
N ALA A 156 34.12 -0.45 16.67
CA ALA A 156 35.23 -1.03 17.42
C ALA A 156 35.43 -0.32 18.76
N LEU A 157 35.80 -1.08 19.79
CA LEU A 157 36.18 -0.54 21.10
C LEU A 157 37.70 -0.52 21.26
N LYS A 158 38.22 0.53 21.91
CA LYS A 158 39.63 0.63 22.28
C LYS A 158 39.90 -0.24 23.51
N GLY A 159 40.89 -1.13 23.44
CA GLY A 159 41.37 -1.93 24.58
C GLY A 159 41.32 -3.45 24.38
N LYS A 160 41.73 -4.21 25.41
CA LYS A 160 41.86 -5.69 25.39
C LYS A 160 40.55 -6.45 25.71
N LYS A 161 39.43 -5.77 25.93
CA LYS A 161 38.16 -6.43 26.22
C LYS A 161 37.56 -6.97 24.92
N LEU A 162 37.35 -8.28 24.86
CA LEU A 162 36.59 -8.91 23.79
C LEU A 162 35.10 -8.58 23.98
N VAL A 163 34.60 -7.63 23.21
CA VAL A 163 33.18 -7.28 23.16
C VAL A 163 32.66 -7.64 21.77
N GLN A 164 31.56 -8.36 21.72
CA GLN A 164 30.91 -8.81 20.49
C GLN A 164 29.39 -8.79 20.67
N GLY A 165 28.67 -8.38 19.64
CA GLY A 165 27.21 -8.30 19.67
C GLY A 165 26.68 -7.36 18.60
N ALA A 166 25.36 -7.34 18.45
CA ALA A 166 24.65 -6.38 17.63
C ALA A 166 23.92 -5.39 18.54
N SER A 167 23.99 -4.11 18.21
CA SER A 167 23.32 -3.03 18.94
C SER A 167 22.55 -2.17 17.95
N THR A 168 21.39 -1.68 18.38
CA THR A 168 20.58 -0.74 17.60
C THR A 168 20.49 0.57 18.34
N TRP A 169 20.81 1.66 17.64
CA TRP A 169 20.85 3.01 18.18
C TRP A 169 19.75 3.83 17.53
N THR A 170 19.08 4.65 18.32
CA THR A 170 18.19 5.70 17.82
C THR A 170 18.82 7.03 18.13
N LEU A 171 18.50 8.04 17.31
CA LEU A 171 18.78 9.41 17.67
C LEU A 171 18.15 9.69 19.04
N GLY A 172 18.91 10.28 19.94
CA GLY A 172 18.47 10.56 21.30
C GLY A 172 19.61 11.17 22.09
N LEU A 173 19.25 11.83 23.18
CA LEU A 173 20.21 12.48 24.06
C LEU A 173 21.10 11.42 24.71
N ALA A 174 22.41 11.65 24.74
CA ALA A 174 23.35 10.70 25.31
C ALA A 174 23.02 10.48 26.80
N ARG A 175 22.39 9.34 27.12
CA ARG A 175 22.01 8.97 28.50
C ARG A 175 23.19 8.42 29.32
N SER A 176 24.33 8.18 28.67
CA SER A 176 25.56 7.65 29.28
C SER A 176 26.80 8.15 28.52
N GLU A 177 27.96 8.12 29.19
CA GLU A 177 29.25 8.46 28.59
C GLU A 177 29.58 7.56 27.38
N GLU A 178 29.24 6.28 27.45
CA GLU A 178 29.44 5.32 26.36
C GLU A 178 28.64 5.70 25.10
N ASN A 179 27.38 6.11 25.26
CA ASN A 179 26.54 6.58 24.15
C ASN A 179 27.13 7.85 23.51
N LEU A 180 27.69 8.73 24.34
CA LEU A 180 28.33 9.96 23.90
C LEU A 180 29.62 9.68 23.12
N GLU A 181 30.44 8.73 23.58
CA GLU A 181 31.68 8.34 22.89
C GLU A 181 31.42 7.73 21.52
N VAL A 182 30.39 6.87 21.39
CA VAL A 182 29.98 6.30 20.10
C VAL A 182 29.50 7.41 19.17
N ALA A 183 28.60 8.28 19.63
CA ALA A 183 28.11 9.40 18.82
C ALA A 183 29.24 10.33 18.37
N LYS A 184 30.19 10.67 19.26
CA LYS A 184 31.37 11.47 18.91
C LYS A 184 32.26 10.78 17.88
N ARG A 185 32.43 9.46 17.96
CA ARG A 185 33.23 8.69 17.00
C ARG A 185 32.60 8.66 15.63
N GLU A 186 31.31 8.34 15.53
CA GLU A 186 30.62 8.30 14.24
C GLU A 186 30.53 9.69 13.59
N ASN A 187 30.37 10.72 14.42
CA ASN A 187 30.37 12.11 13.94
C ASN A 187 31.77 12.68 13.70
N ALA A 188 32.86 12.00 14.07
CA ALA A 188 34.23 12.47 13.81
C ALA A 188 34.53 12.58 12.30
N VAL A 189 33.70 11.95 11.46
CA VAL A 189 33.72 12.11 10.01
C VAL A 189 33.55 13.58 9.58
N MET A 190 32.91 14.41 10.41
CA MET A 190 32.76 15.85 10.16
C MET A 190 34.11 16.56 9.92
N PHE A 191 35.21 16.09 10.51
CA PHE A 191 36.53 16.70 10.34
C PHE A 191 37.11 16.51 8.93
N TYR A 192 36.54 15.61 8.13
CA TYR A 192 36.90 15.43 6.73
C TYR A 192 36.12 16.36 5.78
N GLU A 193 35.13 17.10 6.28
CA GLU A 193 34.34 18.05 5.49
C GLU A 193 35.08 19.39 5.34
N THR A 194 35.12 19.94 4.12
CA THR A 194 35.94 21.12 3.78
C THR A 194 35.51 22.42 4.47
N ASP A 195 34.27 22.51 4.94
CA ASP A 195 33.64 23.72 5.51
C ASP A 195 33.01 23.48 6.90
N TYR A 196 33.44 22.42 7.60
CA TYR A 196 32.87 22.02 8.90
C TYR A 196 32.85 23.17 9.94
N LYS A 197 33.86 24.05 9.94
CA LYS A 197 33.96 25.17 10.89
C LYS A 197 32.86 26.20 10.71
N THR A 198 32.39 26.44 9.49
CA THR A 198 31.37 27.44 9.20
C THR A 198 29.97 26.85 9.31
N ARG A 199 29.83 25.57 8.95
CA ARG A 199 28.56 24.84 8.89
C ARG A 199 28.01 24.44 10.25
N TYR A 200 28.89 24.10 11.19
CA TYR A 200 28.52 23.70 12.55
C TYR A 200 28.78 24.81 13.59
N ALA A 201 29.25 25.99 13.16
CA ALA A 201 29.42 27.16 14.03
C ALA A 201 28.07 27.66 14.54
N GLY A 202 27.69 27.23 15.73
CA GLY A 202 26.44 27.61 16.38
C GLY A 202 25.79 26.47 17.15
N PHE A 203 26.20 25.21 16.91
CA PHE A 203 25.80 24.09 17.73
C PHE A 203 26.76 23.96 18.93
N ASP A 204 26.34 24.44 20.09
CA ASP A 204 27.01 24.11 21.35
C ASP A 204 26.31 22.88 21.96
N PRO A 205 26.95 21.70 21.95
CA PRO A 205 26.38 20.50 22.57
C PRO A 205 26.20 20.63 24.09
N ASN A 206 26.69 21.71 24.71
CA ASN A 206 26.55 22.00 26.14
C ASN A 206 25.53 23.12 26.44
N SER A 207 24.86 23.71 25.43
CA SER A 207 23.82 24.73 25.62
C SER A 207 22.45 24.09 25.87
N SER A 208 21.75 24.59 26.90
CA SER A 208 20.36 24.20 27.25
C SER A 208 19.35 24.51 26.15
N GLU A 209 19.54 25.59 25.40
CA GLU A 209 18.64 26.04 24.34
C GLU A 209 18.76 25.15 23.11
N SER A 210 19.99 24.77 22.75
CA SER A 210 20.27 23.80 21.68
C SER A 210 19.69 22.42 22.02
N TYR A 211 19.75 22.04 23.31
CA TYR A 211 19.14 20.82 23.83
C TYR A 211 17.61 20.81 23.67
N ILE A 212 16.93 21.87 24.10
CA ILE A 212 15.47 21.99 24.04
C ILE A 212 14.97 21.95 22.58
N ILE A 213 15.60 22.72 21.68
CA ILE A 213 15.21 22.76 20.26
C ILE A 213 15.40 21.38 19.61
N PHE A 214 16.50 20.70 19.91
CA PHE A 214 16.79 19.37 19.39
C PHE A 214 15.79 18.33 19.90
N GLU A 215 15.42 18.40 21.18
CA GLU A 215 14.41 17.53 21.80
C GLU A 215 13.03 17.71 21.13
N PHE A 216 12.58 18.96 20.94
CA PHE A 216 11.30 19.24 20.26
C PHE A 216 11.27 18.80 18.79
N ILE A 217 12.36 18.96 18.05
CA ILE A 217 12.46 18.50 16.65
C ILE A 217 12.40 16.97 16.57
N GLN A 218 12.92 16.27 17.58
CA GLN A 218 13.01 14.81 17.59
C GLN A 218 11.75 14.09 18.03
N ASP A 219 10.94 14.72 18.86
CA ASP A 219 9.76 14.09 19.48
C ASP A 219 8.81 13.46 18.43
N LYS A 220 8.64 14.11 17.27
CA LYS A 220 7.68 13.70 16.23
C LYS A 220 7.89 12.26 15.70
N TYR A 221 9.14 11.77 15.66
CA TYR A 221 9.48 10.45 15.10
C TYR A 221 10.27 9.55 16.05
N MET A 222 10.53 10.03 17.27
CA MET A 222 11.31 9.32 18.29
C MET A 222 10.66 7.98 18.66
N MET A 223 9.35 7.99 18.94
CA MET A 223 8.64 6.77 19.35
C MET A 223 8.70 5.67 18.27
N GLN A 224 8.55 6.04 17.01
CA GLN A 224 8.62 5.11 15.87
C GLN A 224 10.04 4.54 15.74
N SER A 225 11.05 5.37 15.92
CA SER A 225 12.46 4.96 15.89
C SER A 225 12.78 3.97 17.03
N VAL A 226 12.38 4.29 18.26
CA VAL A 226 12.57 3.41 19.45
C VAL A 226 11.83 2.10 19.28
N ARG A 227 10.61 2.13 18.74
CA ARG A 227 9.82 0.93 18.47
C ARG A 227 10.53 0.03 17.45
N LEU A 228 10.98 0.59 16.33
CA LEU A 228 11.72 -0.18 15.31
C LEU A 228 13.01 -0.76 15.88
N ALA A 229 13.79 0.05 16.61
CA ALA A 229 15.03 -0.40 17.23
C ALA A 229 14.80 -1.55 18.21
N SER A 230 13.73 -1.49 19.01
CA SER A 230 13.33 -2.57 19.92
C SER A 230 12.99 -3.86 19.18
N LEU A 231 12.27 -3.78 18.05
CA LEU A 231 11.94 -4.94 17.22
C LEU A 231 13.19 -5.58 16.60
N ILE A 232 14.12 -4.76 16.11
CA ILE A 232 15.41 -5.22 15.57
C ILE A 232 16.21 -5.91 16.67
N GLN A 233 16.34 -5.30 17.85
CA GLN A 233 17.09 -5.87 18.96
C GLN A 233 16.49 -7.20 19.46
N GLN A 234 15.16 -7.30 19.54
CA GLN A 234 14.48 -8.55 19.87
C GLN A 234 14.77 -9.64 18.83
N GLN A 235 14.82 -9.29 17.54
CA GLN A 235 15.19 -10.25 16.50
C GLN A 235 16.64 -10.69 16.59
N PHE A 236 17.57 -9.78 16.89
CA PHE A 236 18.95 -10.18 17.17
C PHE A 236 19.03 -11.19 18.32
N GLY A 237 18.34 -10.92 19.44
CA GLY A 237 18.31 -11.85 20.58
C GLY A 237 17.77 -13.24 20.24
N ARG A 238 16.69 -13.29 19.42
CA ARG A 238 16.08 -14.55 19.00
C ARG A 238 16.93 -15.35 18.02
N VAL A 239 17.50 -14.68 17.01
CA VAL A 239 18.18 -15.36 15.90
C VAL A 239 19.66 -15.62 16.21
N CYS A 240 20.32 -14.67 16.88
CA CYS A 240 21.76 -14.75 17.14
C CYS A 240 22.12 -15.42 18.46
N ASN A 241 21.12 -15.76 19.29
CA ASN A 241 21.27 -16.40 20.61
C ASN A 241 22.31 -15.68 21.50
N ARG A 242 22.30 -14.34 21.44
CA ARG A 242 23.21 -13.41 22.11
C ARG A 242 22.47 -12.17 22.58
#